data_AF-A0A938E9V0-F1
#
_entry.id   AF-A0A938E9V0-F1
#
_cell.length_a   1.000
_cell.length_b   1.000
_cell.length_c   1.000
_cell.angle_alpha   90.00
_cell.angle_beta   90.00
_cell.angle_gamma   90.00
#
_symmetry.space_group_name_H-M   'P 1'
#
loop_
_entity.id
_entity.type
_entity.pdbx_description
1 polymer ?
#
loop_
_entity_poly.entity_id
_entity_poly.type
_entity_poly.pdbx_seq_one_letter_code
_entity_poly.pdbx_strand_id
1 'polypeptide(L)'
;MSKEAAAKAKPAPAADAGVELFRHEIRHEARPLVVLRAVASTGAVVVEATVHPVGAGMDDEPMRRPFPFASELQATRFVDEALVAFEYLGCLILESADRA
;
A
#
# COMPACT_ATOMS: atom_id res chain seq x y z
N MET A 1 30.97 -9.92 -17.85
CA MET A 1 29.82 -8.99 -17.92
C MET A 1 28.70 -9.61 -17.09
N SER A 2 28.40 -8.96 -15.97
CA SER A 2 27.73 -9.53 -14.79
C SER A 2 26.28 -9.94 -15.06
N LYS A 3 25.92 -11.11 -14.54
CA LYS A 3 24.58 -11.70 -14.53
C LYS A 3 23.77 -11.00 -13.44
N GLU A 4 22.88 -10.08 -13.82
CA GLU A 4 21.86 -9.56 -12.91
C GLU A 4 20.93 -10.72 -12.52
N ALA A 5 21.06 -11.13 -11.26
CA ALA A 5 20.14 -12.06 -10.65
C ALA A 5 18.78 -11.35 -10.56
N ALA A 6 17.85 -11.76 -11.42
CA ALA A 6 16.44 -11.53 -11.21
C ALA A 6 16.09 -12.00 -9.80
N ALA A 7 15.90 -11.04 -8.89
CA ALA A 7 15.33 -11.28 -7.58
C ALA A 7 13.93 -11.82 -7.84
N LYS A 8 13.82 -13.15 -7.85
CA LYS A 8 12.60 -13.92 -7.95
C LYS A 8 11.69 -13.39 -6.85
N ALA A 9 10.71 -12.56 -7.22
CA ALA A 9 9.67 -12.12 -6.32
C ALA A 9 8.99 -13.40 -5.82
N LYS A 10 9.26 -13.77 -4.56
CA LYS A 10 8.48 -14.77 -3.85
C LYS A 10 7.02 -14.30 -4.00
N PRO A 11 6.10 -15.16 -4.47
CA PRO A 11 4.70 -14.78 -4.57
C PRO A 11 4.31 -14.28 -3.19
N ALA A 12 3.86 -13.01 -3.11
CA ALA A 12 3.23 -12.54 -1.89
C ALA A 12 2.12 -13.55 -1.57
N PRO A 13 2.07 -14.09 -0.34
CA PRO A 13 0.98 -15.00 0.02
C PRO A 13 -0.33 -14.31 -0.37
N ALA A 14 -1.16 -15.02 -1.11
CA ALA A 14 -2.49 -14.58 -1.50
C ALA A 14 -3.15 -13.93 -0.29
N ALA A 15 -3.72 -12.73 -0.49
CA ALA A 15 -4.44 -11.97 0.52
C ALA A 15 -5.18 -12.93 1.46
N ASP A 16 -4.61 -13.10 2.66
CA ASP A 16 -5.21 -13.93 3.68
C ASP A 16 -6.58 -13.33 4.00
N ALA A 17 -7.54 -14.15 4.44
CA ALA A 17 -8.90 -13.75 4.81
C ALA A 17 -8.93 -12.91 6.11
N GLY A 18 -8.02 -11.94 6.23
CA GLY A 18 -7.92 -11.02 7.33
C GLY A 18 -8.94 -9.89 7.21
N VAL A 19 -9.17 -9.23 8.34
CA VAL A 19 -10.09 -8.10 8.44
C VAL A 19 -9.39 -6.85 7.90
N GLU A 20 -9.99 -6.23 6.89
CA GLU A 20 -9.53 -4.92 6.43
C GLU A 20 -9.83 -3.88 7.51
N LEU A 21 -8.80 -3.17 7.96
CA LEU A 21 -8.93 -2.16 9.01
C LEU A 21 -9.22 -0.79 8.42
N PHE A 22 -8.52 -0.45 7.34
CA PHE A 22 -8.64 0.83 6.64
C PHE A 22 -8.02 0.75 5.24
N ARG A 23 -8.46 1.67 4.38
CA ARG A 23 -7.93 1.86 3.04
C ARG A 23 -7.91 3.34 2.67
N HIS A 24 -6.76 3.79 2.18
CA HIS A 24 -6.54 5.15 1.68
C HIS A 24 -6.10 5.08 0.22
N GLU A 25 -6.78 5.82 -0.64
CA GLU A 25 -6.35 6.07 -2.01
C GLU A 25 -5.73 7.47 -2.09
N ILE A 26 -4.47 7.51 -2.50
CA ILE A 26 -3.69 8.73 -2.67
C ILE A 26 -3.60 9.05 -4.16
N ARG A 27 -4.00 10.27 -4.53
CA ARG A 27 -4.00 10.75 -5.90
C ARG A 27 -3.10 11.98 -6.06
N HIS A 28 -2.43 12.08 -7.18
CA HIS A 28 -1.67 13.27 -7.59
C HIS A 28 -2.17 13.72 -8.96
N GLU A 29 -2.51 15.01 -9.11
CA GLU A 29 -3.08 15.58 -10.35
C GLU A 29 -4.27 14.76 -10.89
N ALA A 30 -5.18 14.36 -10.00
CA ALA A 30 -6.34 13.52 -10.32
C ALA A 30 -6.02 12.12 -10.86
N ARG A 31 -4.78 11.62 -10.75
CA ARG A 31 -4.42 10.22 -11.06
C ARG A 31 -4.12 9.43 -9.79
N PRO A 32 -4.53 8.15 -9.69
CA PRO A 32 -4.10 7.27 -8.61
C PRO A 32 -2.57 7.17 -8.58
N LEU A 33 -1.98 7.37 -7.40
CA LEU A 33 -0.54 7.24 -7.17
C LEU A 33 -0.25 6.05 -6.28
N VAL A 34 -0.96 5.95 -5.15
CA VAL A 34 -0.81 4.84 -4.19
C VAL A 34 -2.16 4.48 -3.60
N VAL A 35 -2.41 3.20 -3.38
CA VAL A 35 -3.45 2.71 -2.46
C VAL A 35 -2.76 2.02 -1.28
N LEU A 36 -3.02 2.48 -0.06
CA LEU A 36 -2.59 1.85 1.18
C LEU A 36 -3.77 1.13 1.80
N ARG A 37 -3.62 -0.17 2.06
CA ARG A 37 -4.68 -1.02 2.63
C ARG A 37 -4.11 -1.83 3.78
N ALA A 38 -4.66 -1.71 4.97
CA ALA A 38 -4.25 -2.51 6.12
C ALA A 38 -5.17 -3.70 6.34
N VAL A 39 -4.57 -4.89 6.46
CA VAL A 39 -5.27 -6.15 6.70
C VAL A 39 -4.73 -6.80 7.96
N ALA A 40 -5.61 -7.05 8.92
CA ALA A 40 -5.28 -7.76 10.15
C ALA A 40 -5.54 -9.27 10.00
N SER A 41 -4.56 -10.08 10.36
CA SER A 41 -4.70 -11.51 10.58
C SER A 41 -4.37 -11.85 12.04
N THR A 42 -4.47 -13.11 12.44
CA THR A 42 -4.22 -13.53 13.83
C THR A 42 -2.81 -13.15 14.30
N GLY A 43 -2.71 -12.07 15.08
CA GLY A 43 -1.47 -11.59 15.70
C GLY A 43 -0.55 -10.77 14.80
N ALA A 44 -0.99 -10.37 13.60
CA ALA A 44 -0.18 -9.57 12.68
C ALA A 44 -1.05 -8.63 11.84
N VAL A 45 -0.45 -7.55 11.34
CA VAL A 45 -1.08 -6.64 10.38
C VAL A 45 -0.16 -6.45 9.19
N VAL A 46 -0.69 -6.48 7.98
CA VAL A 46 0.06 -6.15 6.76
C VAL A 46 -0.57 -4.92 6.12
N VAL A 47 0.25 -3.90 5.89
CA VAL A 47 -0.12 -2.78 5.02
C VAL A 47 0.31 -3.12 3.60
N GLU A 48 -0.65 -3.33 2.71
CA GLU A 48 -0.43 -3.53 1.28
C GLU A 48 -0.42 -2.15 0.60
N ALA A 49 0.72 -1.79 -0.01
CA ALA A 49 0.83 -0.63 -0.86
C ALA A 49 0.75 -1.04 -2.33
N THR A 50 -0.24 -0.52 -3.05
CA THR A 50 -0.36 -0.65 -4.51
C THR A 50 0.07 0.68 -5.12
N VAL A 51 1.19 0.70 -5.82
CA VAL A 51 1.85 1.92 -6.32
C VAL A 51 1.73 1.98 -7.84
N HIS A 52 1.22 3.10 -8.34
CA HIS A 52 1.15 3.44 -9.76
C HIS A 52 2.31 4.41 -10.06
N PRO A 53 3.37 3.98 -10.75
CA PRO A 53 4.53 4.84 -10.99
C PRO A 53 4.16 6.07 -11.81
N VAL A 54 4.78 7.21 -11.48
CA VAL A 54 4.60 8.44 -12.27
C VAL A 54 5.14 8.20 -13.69
N GLY A 55 4.31 8.46 -14.69
CA GLY A 55 4.64 8.25 -16.10
C GLY A 55 4.27 6.87 -16.65
N ALA A 56 3.81 5.94 -15.80
CA ALA A 56 3.18 4.71 -16.26
C ALA A 56 1.85 5.02 -16.97
N GLY A 57 1.52 4.21 -17.98
CA GLY A 57 0.22 4.24 -18.65
C GLY A 57 -0.91 3.76 -17.72
N MET A 58 -2.16 4.07 -18.08
CA MET A 58 -3.33 3.61 -17.30
C MET A 58 -3.46 2.08 -17.27
N ASP A 59 -2.94 1.40 -18.29
CA ASP A 59 -3.00 -0.06 -18.43
C ASP A 59 -1.77 -0.78 -17.83
N ASP A 60 -0.79 -0.04 -17.31
CA ASP A 60 0.40 -0.64 -16.70
C ASP A 60 0.05 -1.26 -15.34
N GLU A 61 0.53 -2.49 -15.11
CA GLU A 61 0.27 -3.19 -13.85
C GLU A 61 0.91 -2.44 -12.67
N PRO A 62 0.15 -2.14 -11.61
CA PRO A 62 0.69 -1.46 -10.44
C PRO A 62 1.63 -2.36 -9.62
N MET A 63 2.59 -1.72 -8.96
CA MET A 63 3.54 -2.41 -8.10
C MET A 63 2.92 -2.65 -6.71
N ARG A 64 2.81 -3.91 -6.29
CA ARG A 64 2.33 -4.27 -4.95
C ARG A 64 3.49 -4.50 -3.98
N ARG A 65 3.43 -3.88 -2.80
CA ARG A 65 4.47 -3.96 -1.76
C ARG A 65 3.83 -4.20 -0.39
N PRO A 66 4.09 -5.35 0.26
CA PRO A 66 3.61 -5.62 1.61
C PRO A 66 4.57 -5.07 2.67
N PHE A 67 4.01 -4.49 3.73
CA PHE A 67 4.73 -4.03 4.92
C PHE A 67 4.13 -4.70 6.17
N PRO A 68 4.81 -5.70 6.75
CA PRO A 68 4.32 -6.42 7.92
C PRO A 68 4.60 -5.67 9.23
N PHE A 69 3.64 -5.72 10.16
CA PHE A 69 3.69 -5.12 11.48
C PHE A 69 3.22 -6.12 12.55
N ALA A 70 3.75 -6.01 13.76
CA ALA A 70 3.37 -6.87 14.88
C ALA A 70 2.06 -6.44 15.57
N SER A 71 1.55 -5.24 15.26
CA SER A 71 0.33 -4.70 15.85
C SER A 71 -0.34 -3.69 14.94
N GLU A 72 -1.65 -3.51 15.13
CA GLU A 72 -2.44 -2.47 14.47
C GLU A 72 -1.89 -1.08 14.75
N LEU A 73 -1.52 -0.77 16.00
CA LEU A 73 -0.95 0.54 16.37
C LEU A 73 0.30 0.89 15.56
N GLN A 74 1.19 -0.07 15.28
CA GLN A 74 2.37 0.17 14.47
C GLN A 74 2.01 0.40 13.00
N ALA A 75 1.06 -0.37 12.46
CA ALA A 75 0.57 -0.22 11.09
C ALA A 75 -0.11 1.14 10.88
N THR A 76 -0.96 1.56 11.81
CA THR A 76 -1.63 2.88 11.77
C THR A 76 -0.60 4.00 11.78
N ARG A 77 0.37 3.99 12.71
CA ARG A 77 1.42 5.03 12.74
C ARG A 77 2.24 5.10 11.46
N PHE A 78 2.59 3.94 10.88
CA PHE A 78 3.29 3.91 9.60
C PHE A 78 2.47 4.59 8.49
N VAL A 79 1.16 4.33 8.45
CA VAL A 79 0.27 4.92 7.44
C VAL A 79 0.05 6.40 7.71
N ASP A 80 -0.18 6.83 8.95
CA ASP A 80 -0.34 8.24 9.31
C ASP A 80 0.86 9.08 8.84
N GLU A 81 2.08 8.62 9.11
CA GLU A 81 3.31 9.31 8.67
C GLU A 81 3.44 9.35 7.14
N ALA A 82 3.04 8.27 6.45
CA ALA A 82 3.01 8.24 4.99
C ALA A 82 1.96 9.21 4.43
N LEU A 83 0.77 9.28 5.03
CA LEU A 83 -0.28 10.21 4.63
C LEU A 83 0.17 11.66 4.78
N VAL A 84 0.78 12.01 5.91
CA VAL A 84 1.38 13.34 6.14
C VAL A 84 2.41 13.67 5.06
N ALA A 85 3.28 12.72 4.70
CA ALA A 85 4.23 12.93 3.61
C ALA A 85 3.55 13.19 2.26
N PHE A 86 2.46 12.47 1.95
CA PHE A 86 1.69 12.69 0.72
C PHE A 86 0.96 14.03 0.70
N GLU A 87 0.44 14.50 1.83
CA GLU A 87 -0.14 15.85 1.96
C GLU A 87 0.90 16.93 1.64
N TYR A 88 2.12 16.81 2.19
CA TYR A 88 3.20 17.75 1.87
C TYR A 88 3.63 17.72 0.40
N LEU A 89 3.41 16.59 -0.29
CA LEU A 89 3.63 16.45 -1.73
C LEU A 89 2.45 16.95 -2.57
N GLY A 90 1.41 17.52 -1.95
CA GLY A 90 0.23 18.04 -2.65
C GLY A 90 -0.71 16.96 -3.16
N CYS A 91 -0.64 15.75 -2.61
CA CYS A 91 -1.54 14.67 -2.98
C CYS A 91 -2.91 14.84 -2.29
N LEU A 92 -3.95 14.35 -2.97
CA LEU A 92 -5.29 14.21 -2.41
C LEU A 92 -5.43 12.82 -1.79
N ILE A 93 -5.91 12.77 -0.55
CA ILE A 93 -6.18 11.52 0.18
C ILE A 93 -7.68 11.27 0.19
N LEU A 94 -8.08 10.10 -0.30
CA LEU A 94 -9.44 9.60 -0.26
C LEU A 94 -9.49 8.42 0.69
N GLU A 95 -10.26 8.55 1.76
CA GLU A 95 -10.43 7.49 2.76
C GLU A 95 -11.74 6.74 2.48
N SER A 96 -11.67 5.42 2.40
CA SER A 96 -12.86 4.58 2.36
C SER A 96 -13.10 4.01 3.76
N ALA A 97 -14.02 4.64 4.49
CA ALA A 97 -14.48 4.18 5.79
C ALA A 97 -15.57 3.11 5.62
N ASP A 98 -15.20 1.92 5.14
CA ASP A 98 -16.10 0.76 5.26
C ASP A 98 -15.81 0.07 6.60
N ARG A 99 -16.27 0.70 7.69
CA ARG A 99 -16.40 0.01 8.98
C ARG A 99 -17.64 -0.87 8.92
N ALA A 100 -17.46 -2.13 8.58
CA ALA A 100 -18.42 -3.19 8.87
C ALA A 100 -18.33 -3.64 10.34
#